data_AF-A0A7C3F3C4-F1
#
_entry.id   AF-A0A7C3F3C4-F1
#
_cell.length_a   1.000
_cell.length_b   1.000
_cell.length_c   1.000
_cell.angle_alpha   90.00
_cell.angle_beta   90.00
_cell.angle_gamma   90.00
#
_symmetry.space_group_name_H-M   'P 1'
#
loop_
_entity.id
_entity.type
_entity.pdbx_description
1 polymer ?
#
loop_
_entity_poly.entity_id
_entity_poly.type
_entity_poly.pdbx_seq_one_letter_code
_entity_poly.pdbx_strand_id
1 'polypeptide(L)'
;MRSASSRRSAAAGDVTLRLRGIGVRLVTGYLIDLGGQEIMPGYVVGDGWESYISPGEPVYVGSIRLGVTEVRFKGSPEVLEPLLSRFEMKVLRAGG
;
A
#
# COMPACT_ATOMS: atom_id res chain seq x y z
N MET A 1 24.01 34.78 6.03
CA MET A 1 24.31 34.05 4.79
C MET A 1 24.20 32.54 5.04
N ARG A 2 23.05 31.94 4.73
CA ARG A 2 22.85 30.65 4.04
C ARG A 2 21.34 30.40 3.95
N SER A 3 20.95 30.08 2.72
CA SER A 3 19.62 30.24 2.17
C SER A 3 18.55 29.37 2.80
N ALA A 4 17.34 29.92 2.79
CA ALA A 4 16.11 29.17 2.77
C ALA A 4 16.16 28.12 1.65
N SER A 5 16.09 26.84 2.03
CA SER A 5 15.68 25.78 1.11
C SER A 5 14.24 25.44 1.45
N SER A 6 13.34 26.16 0.79
CA SER A 6 11.91 25.90 0.79
C SER A 6 11.69 24.46 0.32
N ARG A 7 11.42 23.53 1.25
CA ARG A 7 10.77 22.27 0.90
C ARG A 7 9.36 22.65 0.49
N ARG A 8 9.13 22.82 -0.82
CA ARG A 8 7.78 22.74 -1.38
C ARG A 8 7.19 21.43 -0.86
N SER A 9 6.20 21.54 0.01
CA SER A 9 5.37 20.42 0.41
C SER A 9 4.64 19.97 -0.85
N ALA A 10 5.15 18.94 -1.53
CA ALA A 10 4.31 18.13 -2.40
C ALA A 10 3.14 17.67 -1.51
N ALA A 11 1.90 18.02 -1.86
CA ALA A 11 0.76 17.65 -1.06
C ALA A 11 0.76 16.13 -0.88
N ALA A 12 0.87 15.63 0.34
CA ALA A 12 0.91 14.20 0.59
C ALA A 12 -0.43 13.59 0.12
N GLY A 13 -0.35 12.65 -0.82
CA GLY A 13 -1.45 11.79 -1.19
C GLY A 13 -1.68 10.75 -0.09
N ASP A 14 -2.94 10.38 0.12
CA ASP A 14 -3.36 9.28 0.98
C ASP A 14 -4.35 8.42 0.18
N VAL A 15 -4.02 7.15 -0.03
CA VAL A 15 -4.84 6.22 -0.81
C VAL A 15 -5.05 4.96 0.02
N THR A 16 -6.30 4.52 0.16
CA THR A 16 -6.64 3.29 0.87
C THR A 16 -7.27 2.28 -0.08
N LEU A 17 -6.73 1.07 -0.12
CA LEU A 17 -7.24 -0.07 -0.87
C LEU A 17 -7.77 -1.14 0.08
N ARG A 18 -8.83 -1.84 -0.34
CA ARG A 18 -9.39 -2.99 0.39
C ARG A 18 -9.36 -4.21 -0.51
N LEU A 19 -8.49 -5.16 -0.16
CA LEU A 19 -8.25 -6.38 -0.93
C LEU A 19 -9.01 -7.54 -0.29
N ARG A 20 -9.77 -8.28 -1.10
CA ARG A 20 -10.56 -9.43 -0.64
C ARG A 20 -9.82 -10.72 -0.96
N GLY A 21 -9.82 -11.66 -0.03
CA GLY A 21 -9.20 -12.98 -0.23
C GLY A 21 -7.67 -12.99 -0.23
N ILE A 22 -7.01 -11.83 -0.10
CA ILE A 22 -5.56 -11.69 -0.06
C ILE A 22 -5.16 -11.32 1.37
N GLY A 23 -4.28 -12.11 1.99
CA GLY A 23 -3.84 -11.87 3.36
C GLY A 23 -2.71 -10.84 3.48
N VAL A 24 -2.61 -10.20 4.65
CA VAL A 24 -1.59 -9.20 5.02
C VAL A 24 -0.17 -9.61 4.59
N ARG A 25 0.26 -10.82 4.92
CA ARG A 25 1.62 -11.30 4.60
C ARG A 25 1.93 -11.28 3.11
N LEU A 26 0.96 -11.64 2.26
CA LEU A 26 1.14 -11.67 0.81
C LEU A 26 1.21 -10.24 0.24
N VAL A 27 0.36 -9.35 0.75
CA VAL A 27 0.40 -7.92 0.42
C VAL A 27 1.74 -7.30 0.80
N THR A 28 2.23 -7.56 2.01
CA THR A 28 3.56 -7.11 2.46
C THR A 28 4.64 -7.57 1.48
N GLY A 29 4.61 -8.83 1.06
CA GLY A 29 5.54 -9.37 0.07
C GLY A 29 5.51 -8.61 -1.27
N TYR A 30 4.32 -8.26 -1.77
CA TYR A 30 4.21 -7.46 -3.00
C TYR A 30 4.81 -6.07 -2.86
N LEU A 31 4.64 -5.44 -1.70
CA LEU A 31 5.21 -4.12 -1.43
C LEU A 31 6.73 -4.17 -1.29
N ILE A 32 7.27 -5.26 -0.71
CA ILE A 32 8.71 -5.52 -0.68
C ILE A 32 9.27 -5.71 -2.09
N ASP A 33 8.61 -6.52 -2.93
CA ASP A 33 9.01 -6.72 -4.33
C ASP A 33 9.02 -5.41 -5.15
N LEU A 34 8.21 -4.43 -4.74
CA LEU A 34 8.11 -3.11 -5.37
C LEU A 34 9.15 -2.10 -4.84
N GLY A 35 10.14 -2.58 -4.08
CA GLY A 35 11.21 -1.76 -3.52
C GLY A 35 10.93 -1.22 -2.13
N GLY A 36 9.91 -1.75 -1.44
CA GLY A 36 9.66 -1.46 -0.04
C GLY A 36 10.52 -2.30 0.91
N GLN A 37 10.65 -1.83 2.15
CA GLN A 37 11.23 -2.56 3.27
C GLN A 37 10.24 -2.56 4.43
N GLU A 38 9.91 -3.75 4.96
CA GLU A 38 9.10 -3.86 6.17
C GLU A 38 9.98 -3.49 7.39
N ILE A 39 9.65 -2.37 8.03
CA ILE A 39 10.39 -1.87 9.20
C ILE A 39 9.70 -2.22 10.52
N MET A 40 8.40 -2.50 10.48
CA MET A 40 7.61 -3.08 11.55
C MET A 40 6.52 -3.96 10.94
N PRO A 41 5.95 -4.95 11.66
CA PRO A 41 4.89 -5.80 11.14
C PRO A 41 3.73 -4.98 10.54
N GLY A 42 3.46 -5.18 9.25
CA GLY A 42 2.41 -4.45 8.53
C GLY A 42 2.76 -2.98 8.22
N TYR A 43 4.02 -2.58 8.33
CA TYR A 43 4.48 -1.25 7.96
C TYR A 43 5.69 -1.30 7.02
N VAL A 44 5.45 -0.93 5.77
CA VAL A 44 6.43 -0.99 4.68
C VAL A 44 6.77 0.42 4.21
N VAL A 45 8.05 0.74 4.11
CA VAL A 45 8.55 2.03 3.63
C VAL A 45 9.36 1.82 2.35
N GLY A 46 9.09 2.61 1.33
CA GLY A 46 9.85 2.63 0.08
C GLY A 46 10.32 4.05 -0.27
N ASP A 47 10.83 4.21 -1.50
CA ASP A 47 11.33 5.50 -1.96
C ASP A 47 10.18 6.51 -2.19
N GLY A 48 10.02 7.46 -1.26
CA GLY A 48 9.01 8.51 -1.34
C GLY A 48 7.58 8.06 -0.96
N TRP A 49 7.41 6.84 -0.46
CA TRP A 49 6.12 6.32 -0.01
C TRP A 49 6.23 5.42 1.23
N GLU A 50 5.14 5.33 1.97
CA GLU A 50 4.97 4.41 3.09
C GLU A 50 3.60 3.73 3.01
N SER A 51 3.48 2.53 3.56
CA SER A 51 2.24 1.78 3.56
C SER A 51 1.99 1.05 4.88
N TYR A 52 0.77 1.18 5.38
CA TYR A 52 0.26 0.44 6.53
C TYR A 52 -0.71 -0.63 6.03
N ILE A 53 -0.48 -1.88 6.44
CA ILE A 53 -1.26 -3.05 6.06
C ILE A 53 -1.89 -3.66 7.31
N SER A 54 -3.20 -3.84 7.30
CA SER A 54 -3.95 -4.41 8.43
C SER A 54 -5.06 -5.35 7.98
N PRO A 55 -5.47 -6.32 8.82
CA PRO A 55 -6.74 -7.02 8.60
C PRO A 55 -7.89 -6.02 8.60
N GLY A 56 -8.79 -6.16 7.64
CA GLY A 56 -10.07 -5.44 7.59
C GLY A 56 -11.23 -6.32 8.04
N GLU A 57 -12.42 -5.71 8.12
CA GLU A 57 -13.65 -6.45 8.42
C GLU A 57 -13.92 -7.48 7.31
N PRO A 58 -14.00 -8.79 7.63
CA PRO A 58 -14.31 -9.82 6.65
C PRO A 58 -15.69 -9.59 6.02
N VAL A 59 -15.84 -10.03 4.78
CA VAL A 59 -17.11 -9.98 4.05
C VAL A 59 -17.67 -11.37 3.83
N TYR A 60 -19.00 -11.49 3.78
CA TYR A 60 -19.69 -12.76 3.53
C TYR A 60 -20.29 -12.75 2.12
N VAL A 61 -20.02 -13.79 1.35
CA VAL A 61 -20.58 -14.03 0.02
C VAL A 61 -21.30 -15.37 0.07
N GLY A 62 -22.62 -15.35 0.26
CA GLY A 62 -23.37 -16.55 0.60
C GLY A 62 -22.89 -17.15 1.92
N SER A 63 -22.47 -18.42 1.91
CA SER A 63 -21.88 -19.10 3.06
C SER A 63 -20.36 -18.93 3.19
N ILE A 64 -19.70 -18.26 2.22
CA ILE A 64 -18.25 -18.09 2.21
C ILE A 64 -17.89 -16.83 2.99
N ARG A 65 -17.00 -16.97 3.98
CA ARG A 65 -16.35 -15.85 4.68
C ARG A 65 -15.03 -15.51 3.99
N LEU A 66 -14.94 -14.31 3.45
CA LEU A 66 -13.73 -13.79 2.80
C LEU A 66 -13.00 -12.84 3.75
N GLY A 67 -11.71 -13.11 3.97
CA GLY A 67 -10.83 -12.16 4.64
C GLY A 67 -10.68 -10.89 3.81
N VAL A 68 -10.54 -9.76 4.49
CA VAL A 68 -10.22 -8.47 3.89
C VAL A 68 -8.89 -7.99 4.44
N THR A 69 -8.05 -7.43 3.59
CA THR A 69 -6.83 -6.71 3.97
C THR A 69 -6.98 -5.27 3.53
N GLU A 70 -6.73 -4.35 4.44
CA GLU A 70 -6.71 -2.91 4.17
C GLU A 70 -5.26 -2.46 4.02
N VAL A 71 -5.03 -1.65 2.99
CA VAL A 71 -3.70 -1.14 2.64
C VAL A 71 -3.81 0.36 2.48
N ARG A 72 -3.16 1.10 3.36
CA ARG A 72 -3.12 2.56 3.32
C ARG A 72 -1.75 3.01 2.82
N PHE A 73 -1.71 3.75 1.74
CA PHE A 73 -0.51 4.34 1.16
C PHE A 73 -0.46 5.82 1.48
N LYS A 74 0.75 6.32 1.78
CA LYS A 74 1.05 7.75 1.89
C LYS A 74 2.32 8.05 1.12
N GLY A 75 2.37 9.20 0.48
CA GLY A 75 3.50 9.62 -0.36
C GLY A 75 3.10 10.76 -1.27
N SER A 76 4.00 11.25 -2.12
CA SER A 76 3.59 12.23 -3.13
C SER A 76 2.77 11.55 -4.24
N PRO A 77 1.75 12.22 -4.82
CA PRO A 77 0.94 11.65 -5.88
C PRO A 77 1.75 11.12 -7.06
N GLU A 78 2.82 11.83 -7.45
CA GLU A 78 3.72 11.39 -8.54
C GLU A 78 4.49 10.10 -8.23
N VAL A 79 4.66 9.74 -6.96
CA VAL A 79 5.23 8.46 -6.53
C VAL A 79 4.15 7.39 -6.39
N LEU A 80 2.99 7.76 -5.84
CA LEU A 80 1.90 6.81 -5.57
C LEU A 80 1.25 6.29 -6.85
N GLU A 81 1.05 7.12 -7.86
CA GLU A 81 0.39 6.71 -9.11
C GLU A 81 1.11 5.53 -9.81
N PRO A 82 2.43 5.59 -10.12
CA PRO A 82 3.13 4.45 -10.72
C PRO A 82 3.26 3.25 -9.77
N LEU A 83 3.36 3.48 -8.45
CA LEU A 83 3.39 2.41 -7.46
C LEU A 83 2.08 1.61 -7.45
N LEU A 84 0.95 2.30 -7.35
CA LEU A 84 -0.39 1.71 -7.28
C LEU A 84 -0.69 0.93 -8.57
N SER A 85 -0.34 1.47 -9.74
CA SER A 85 -0.49 0.75 -11.00
C SER A 85 0.27 -0.59 -11.02
N ARG A 86 1.51 -0.61 -10.53
CA ARG A 86 2.30 -1.85 -10.43
C ARG A 86 1.78 -2.81 -9.36
N PHE A 87 1.30 -2.27 -8.25
CA PHE A 87 0.69 -3.04 -7.17
C PHE A 87 -0.60 -3.73 -7.64
N GLU A 88 -1.47 -3.02 -8.34
CA GLU A 88 -2.70 -3.59 -8.93
C GLU A 88 -2.39 -4.74 -9.90
N MET A 89 -1.37 -4.61 -10.76
CA MET A 89 -0.97 -5.71 -11.63
C MET A 89 -0.53 -6.97 -10.88
N LYS A 90 0.12 -6.83 -9.71
CA LYS A 90 0.48 -7.98 -8.85
C LYS A 90 -0.75 -8.59 -8.18
N VAL A 91 -1.65 -7.75 -7.66
CA VAL A 91 -2.90 -8.16 -7.01
C VAL A 91 -3.80 -8.93 -7.98
N LEU A 92 -3.99 -8.42 -9.19
CA LEU A 92 -4.84 -9.05 -10.22
C LEU A 92 -4.28 -10.39 -10.71
N ARG A 93 -2.95 -10.55 -10.76
CA ARG A 93 -2.33 -11.84 -11.11
C ARG A 93 -2.50 -12.91 -10.03
N ALA A 94 -2.66 -12.51 -8.77
CA ALA A 94 -2.80 -13.44 -7.65
C ALA A 94 -4.22 -14.00 -7.51
N GLY A 95 -5.17 -13.45 -8.26
CA GLY A 95 -6.57 -13.83 -8.26
C GLY A 95 -7.45 -12.63 -8.60
N GLY A 96 -7.83 -12.52 -9.87
CA GLY A 96 -9.16 -12.04 -10.23
C GLY A 96 -10.18 -13.15 -9.96
#